data_AF-A0A832HI89-F1
#
_entry.id   AF-A0A832HI89-F1
#
_cell.length_a   1.000
_cell.length_b   1.000
_cell.length_c   1.000
_cell.angle_alpha   90.00
_cell.angle_beta   90.00
_cell.angle_gamma   90.00
#
_symmetry.space_group_name_H-M   'P 1'
#
loop_
_entity.id
_entity.type
_entity.pdbx_description
1 polymer ?
#
loop_
_entity_poly.entity_id
_entity_poly.type
_entity_poly.pdbx_seq_one_letter_code
_entity_poly.pdbx_strand_id
1 'polypeptide(L)'
;MPSPVNPYSDYGVALRTLGSARSWLALLLFVCITAQFVGFSLMWWTHHPYKAGQAKFYVPERTRFDDLAETLRRMIGNNNNSTQPAPNDPAATPDVFFPGTREGRKLNIREQWETTYAMAVPLTQMLGLLAAGSMAILVFISLLVILIAQAPGVAQTIRALKWTVLLLFIVIPWQYLGNIPFRSVLYGYDEMLRMVGPHVVGEKTYPYQTLLTYLRFVIWPVISLIILLTASEKFRSGLMLAIGHPLQSMIQGRPGGAQRPMPGADKKIL
;
A
#
# COMPACT_ATOMS: atom_id res chain seq x y z
N MET A 1 -49.40 10.70 -17.59
CA MET A 1 -48.91 11.52 -16.46
C MET A 1 -47.59 10.91 -15.99
N PRO A 2 -46.46 11.65 -16.02
CA PRO A 2 -45.19 11.13 -15.54
C PRO A 2 -45.28 10.86 -14.04
N SER A 3 -44.86 9.68 -13.59
CA SER A 3 -44.78 9.38 -12.15
C SER A 3 -43.80 10.37 -11.49
N PRO A 4 -44.08 10.89 -10.30
CA PRO A 4 -43.14 11.73 -9.57
C PRO A 4 -41.83 10.96 -9.40
N VAL A 5 -40.78 11.42 -10.08
CA VAL A 5 -39.43 10.89 -9.93
C VAL A 5 -39.04 11.15 -8.48
N ASN A 6 -38.78 10.08 -7.73
CA ASN A 6 -38.44 10.18 -6.32
C ASN A 6 -36.91 10.28 -6.22
N PRO A 7 -36.32 11.48 -6.12
CA PRO A 7 -34.86 11.66 -6.23
C PRO A 7 -34.08 10.85 -5.20
N TYR A 8 -34.75 10.44 -4.10
CA TYR A 8 -34.18 9.64 -3.02
C TYR A 8 -33.82 8.19 -3.41
N SER A 9 -34.42 7.61 -4.46
CA SER A 9 -34.04 6.24 -4.88
C SER A 9 -32.61 6.19 -5.39
N ASP A 10 -32.19 7.21 -6.14
CA ASP A 10 -30.92 7.20 -6.87
C ASP A 10 -29.76 7.48 -5.93
N TYR A 11 -29.95 8.34 -4.92
CA TYR A 11 -28.98 8.56 -3.84
C TYR A 11 -28.69 7.27 -3.06
N GLY A 12 -29.71 6.47 -2.78
CA GLY A 12 -29.55 5.20 -2.08
C GLY A 12 -28.66 4.22 -2.84
N VAL A 13 -28.81 4.15 -4.17
CA VAL A 13 -27.97 3.30 -5.02
C VAL A 13 -26.53 3.81 -5.04
N ALA A 14 -26.33 5.12 -5.22
CA ALA A 14 -25.00 5.74 -5.23
C ALA A 14 -24.24 5.54 -3.90
N LEU A 15 -24.91 5.66 -2.76
CA LEU A 15 -24.30 5.43 -1.45
C LEU A 15 -23.91 3.96 -1.24
N ARG A 16 -24.69 3.01 -1.78
CA ARG A 16 -24.36 1.58 -1.72
C ARG A 16 -23.16 1.22 -2.58
N THR A 17 -23.10 1.72 -3.81
CA THR A 17 -21.96 1.47 -4.71
C THR A 17 -20.68 2.05 -4.13
N LEU A 18 -20.75 3.25 -3.56
CA LEU A 18 -19.61 3.87 -2.91
C LEU A 18 -19.17 3.11 -1.65
N GLY A 19 -20.12 2.63 -0.83
CA GLY A 19 -19.85 1.77 0.31
C GLY A 19 -19.13 0.47 -0.09
N SER A 20 -19.56 -0.16 -1.20
CA SER A 20 -18.93 -1.36 -1.75
C SER A 20 -17.51 -1.09 -2.26
N ALA A 21 -17.32 -0.05 -3.07
CA ALA A 21 -16.01 0.34 -3.61
C ALA A 21 -14.99 0.60 -2.47
N ARG A 22 -15.43 1.27 -1.41
CA ARG A 22 -14.59 1.51 -0.23
C ARG A 22 -14.21 0.21 0.49
N SER A 23 -15.13 -0.72 0.64
CA SER A 23 -14.84 -2.02 1.27
C SER A 23 -13.79 -2.80 0.48
N TRP A 24 -13.88 -2.76 -0.85
CA TRP A 24 -12.87 -3.35 -1.74
C TRP A 24 -11.50 -2.67 -1.59
N LEU A 25 -11.44 -1.34 -1.56
CA LEU A 25 -10.19 -0.62 -1.34
C LEU A 25 -9.58 -0.88 0.04
N ALA A 26 -10.41 -1.00 1.08
CA ALA A 26 -9.96 -1.35 2.42
C ALA A 26 -9.39 -2.76 2.48
N LEU A 27 -10.04 -3.72 1.81
CA LEU A 27 -9.52 -5.08 1.67
C LEU A 27 -8.19 -5.09 0.91
N LEU A 28 -8.10 -4.35 -0.20
CA LEU A 28 -6.86 -4.26 -0.97
C LEU A 28 -5.72 -3.67 -0.13
N LEU A 29 -5.97 -2.58 0.60
CA LEU A 29 -4.99 -1.97 1.49
C LEU A 29 -4.58 -2.94 2.62
N PHE A 30 -5.55 -3.64 3.21
CA PHE A 30 -5.30 -4.66 4.23
C PHE A 30 -4.39 -5.78 3.68
N VAL A 31 -4.66 -6.27 2.47
CA VAL A 31 -3.84 -7.29 1.81
C VAL A 31 -2.42 -6.74 1.54
N CYS A 32 -2.27 -5.51 1.07
CA CYS A 32 -0.95 -4.90 0.85
C CYS A 32 -0.14 -4.81 2.15
N ILE A 33 -0.74 -4.30 3.24
CA ILE A 33 -0.06 -4.18 4.53
C ILE A 33 0.30 -5.55 5.09
N THR A 34 -0.61 -6.53 4.98
CA THR A 34 -0.38 -7.90 5.44
C THR A 34 0.71 -8.59 4.62
N ALA A 35 0.72 -8.44 3.30
CA ALA A 35 1.75 -9.01 2.44
C ALA A 35 3.14 -8.45 2.77
N GLN A 36 3.26 -7.16 3.09
CA GLN A 36 4.51 -6.56 3.53
C GLN A 36 4.94 -7.08 4.91
N PHE A 37 4.01 -7.20 5.85
CA PHE A 37 4.27 -7.77 7.17
C PHE A 37 4.75 -9.22 7.08
N VAL A 38 4.10 -10.05 6.26
CA VAL A 38 4.49 -11.44 6.00
C VAL A 38 5.84 -11.50 5.30
N GLY A 39 6.09 -10.67 4.29
CA GLY A 39 7.37 -10.61 3.60
C GLY A 39 8.53 -10.27 4.54
N PHE A 40 8.34 -9.29 5.42
CA PHE A 40 9.31 -8.96 6.47
C PHE A 40 9.51 -10.13 7.45
N SER A 41 8.41 -10.74 7.92
CA SER A 41 8.46 -11.86 8.85
C SER A 41 9.20 -13.05 8.25
N LEU A 42 8.94 -13.37 6.98
CA LEU A 42 9.63 -14.42 6.24
C LEU A 42 11.12 -14.11 6.15
N MET A 43 11.52 -12.92 5.73
CA MET A 43 12.94 -12.53 5.67
C MET A 43 13.64 -12.61 7.04
N TRP A 44 12.93 -12.26 8.11
CA TRP A 44 13.48 -12.31 9.46
C TRP A 44 13.65 -13.75 9.98
N TRP A 45 12.68 -14.62 9.72
CA TRP A 45 12.64 -15.99 10.22
C TRP A 45 13.32 -17.02 9.35
N THR A 46 13.49 -16.76 8.07
CA THR A 46 14.42 -17.55 7.27
C THR A 46 15.81 -17.22 7.78
N HIS A 47 16.24 -17.94 8.83
CA HIS A 47 17.62 -18.12 9.22
C HIS A 47 18.32 -18.67 8.01
N HIS A 48 18.75 -17.76 7.15
CA HIS A 48 19.56 -18.12 6.03
C HIS A 48 20.78 -18.83 6.62
N PRO A 49 21.13 -20.03 6.15
CA PRO A 49 22.43 -20.61 6.42
C PRO A 49 23.48 -19.84 5.62
N TYR A 50 23.60 -18.53 5.87
CA TYR A 50 24.74 -17.71 5.49
C TYR A 50 25.88 -18.04 6.44
N LYS A 51 26.36 -19.28 6.41
CA LYS A 51 27.80 -19.44 6.53
C LYS A 51 28.35 -18.84 5.25
N ALA A 52 28.77 -17.59 5.36
CA ALA A 52 29.51 -16.86 4.36
C ALA A 52 30.68 -17.73 3.88
N GLY A 53 30.44 -18.53 2.84
CA GLY A 53 31.42 -18.63 1.79
C GLY A 53 31.59 -17.20 1.34
N GLN A 54 32.69 -16.58 1.76
CA GLN A 54 33.16 -15.30 1.28
C GLN A 54 33.38 -15.42 -0.23
N ALA A 55 32.32 -15.49 -1.01
CA ALA A 55 32.33 -14.84 -2.30
C ALA A 55 32.55 -13.39 -1.93
N LYS A 56 33.83 -12.98 -1.88
CA LYS A 56 34.21 -11.60 -2.04
C LYS A 56 33.44 -11.19 -3.28
N PHE A 57 32.29 -10.56 -3.08
CA PHE A 57 31.77 -9.68 -4.10
C PHE A 57 32.93 -8.73 -4.29
N TYR A 58 33.74 -8.99 -5.32
CA TYR A 58 34.40 -7.95 -6.04
C TYR A 58 33.23 -7.05 -6.45
N VAL A 59 32.84 -6.16 -5.54
CA VAL A 59 32.42 -4.83 -5.96
C VAL A 59 33.63 -4.43 -6.79
N PRO A 60 33.54 -4.38 -8.14
CA PRO A 60 34.61 -3.79 -8.90
C PRO A 60 34.77 -2.42 -8.25
N GLU A 61 35.88 -2.26 -7.54
CA GLU A 61 36.17 -1.11 -6.70
C GLU A 61 35.78 0.07 -7.53
N ARG A 62 34.64 0.68 -7.18
CA ARG A 62 33.84 1.58 -8.01
C ARG A 62 34.83 2.39 -8.78
N THR A 63 35.10 2.02 -10.05
CA THR A 63 36.29 2.47 -10.74
C THR A 63 36.17 3.96 -10.66
N ARG A 64 37.06 4.53 -9.83
CA ARG A 64 37.05 5.93 -9.50
C ARG A 64 36.95 6.60 -10.87
N PHE A 65 36.07 7.57 -11.06
CA PHE A 65 36.04 8.26 -12.35
C PHE A 65 37.46 8.74 -12.75
N ASP A 66 38.33 8.93 -11.74
CA ASP A 66 39.76 9.12 -11.82
C ASP A 66 40.54 7.98 -12.51
N ASP A 67 40.25 6.69 -12.24
CA ASP A 67 40.87 5.54 -12.93
C ASP A 67 40.36 5.39 -14.37
N LEU A 68 39.10 5.74 -14.63
CA LEU A 68 38.53 5.72 -15.98
C LEU A 68 39.13 6.86 -16.82
N ALA A 69 39.38 8.02 -16.20
CA ALA A 69 40.12 9.13 -16.79
C ALA A 69 41.60 8.76 -17.04
N GLU A 70 42.26 8.07 -16.11
CA GLU A 70 43.65 7.60 -16.28
C GLU A 70 43.76 6.55 -17.39
N THR A 71 42.77 5.65 -17.49
CA THR A 71 42.69 4.63 -18.55
C THR A 71 42.40 5.25 -19.92
N LEU A 72 41.49 6.23 -20.00
CA LEU A 72 41.27 7.02 -21.21
C LEU A 72 42.52 7.83 -21.59
N ARG A 73 43.21 8.40 -20.62
CA ARG A 73 44.46 9.16 -20.85
C ARG A 73 45.58 8.25 -21.36
N ARG A 74 45.67 7.01 -20.86
CA ARG A 74 46.59 5.98 -21.40
C ARG A 74 46.19 5.52 -22.80
N MET A 75 44.90 5.33 -23.08
CA MET A 75 44.45 4.96 -24.44
C MET A 75 44.72 6.08 -25.46
N ILE A 76 44.53 7.35 -25.07
CA ILE A 76 44.79 8.50 -25.94
C ILE A 76 46.30 8.77 -26.07
N GLY A 77 47.08 8.55 -25.01
CA GLY A 77 48.52 8.80 -25.00
C GLY A 77 49.39 7.71 -25.66
N ASN A 78 48.88 6.49 -25.85
CA ASN A 78 49.70 5.35 -26.30
C ASN A 78 49.46 4.95 -27.78
N ASN A 79 48.77 5.78 -28.56
CA ASN A 79 48.36 5.48 -29.94
C ASN A 79 49.48 5.66 -31.00
N ASN A 80 50.75 5.73 -30.58
CA ASN A 80 51.87 5.97 -31.50
C ASN A 80 52.76 4.73 -31.76
N ASN A 81 52.51 3.59 -31.12
CA ASN A 81 53.26 2.36 -31.38
C ASN A 81 52.32 1.21 -31.80
N SER A 82 51.89 1.28 -33.05
CA SER A 82 51.23 0.18 -33.77
C SER A 82 52.23 -0.94 -34.04
N THR A 83 52.39 -1.86 -33.10
CA THR A 83 52.91 -3.20 -33.40
C THR A 83 51.74 -4.16 -33.52
N GLN A 84 51.34 -4.37 -34.77
CA GLN A 84 50.32 -5.31 -35.23
C GLN A 84 50.68 -6.75 -34.79
N PRO A 85 49.88 -7.42 -33.94
CA PRO A 85 50.03 -8.85 -33.74
C PRO A 85 49.39 -9.61 -34.90
N ALA A 86 50.07 -10.67 -35.31
CA ALA A 86 49.74 -11.51 -36.45
C ALA A 86 48.33 -12.13 -36.37
N PRO A 87 47.67 -12.36 -37.52
CA PRO A 87 46.49 -13.20 -37.59
C PRO A 87 46.94 -14.66 -37.55
N ASN A 88 46.33 -15.47 -36.69
CA ASN A 88 46.03 -16.90 -36.85
C ASN A 88 45.98 -17.58 -35.48
N ASP A 89 44.78 -17.72 -34.94
CA ASP A 89 44.44 -18.94 -34.19
C ASP A 89 42.94 -19.22 -34.36
N PRO A 90 42.55 -20.16 -35.25
CA PRO A 90 41.22 -20.72 -35.29
C PRO A 90 41.12 -21.82 -34.22
N ALA A 91 41.30 -21.44 -32.96
CA ALA A 91 40.93 -22.30 -31.84
C ALA A 91 39.57 -21.82 -31.34
N ALA A 92 38.54 -22.27 -32.06
CA ALA A 92 37.20 -22.35 -31.53
C ALA A 92 37.29 -23.06 -30.18
N THR A 93 37.26 -22.28 -29.10
CA THR A 93 36.94 -22.83 -27.79
C THR A 93 35.52 -23.36 -27.96
N PRO A 94 35.31 -24.69 -27.87
CA PRO A 94 33.96 -25.21 -27.93
C PRO A 94 33.19 -24.48 -26.85
N ASP A 95 32.02 -23.94 -27.20
CA ASP A 95 31.03 -23.52 -26.23
C ASP A 95 30.84 -24.70 -25.28
N VAL A 96 31.59 -24.71 -24.19
CA VAL A 96 31.44 -25.65 -23.09
C VAL A 96 30.15 -25.19 -22.45
N PHE A 97 29.06 -25.69 -23.03
CA PHE A 97 27.75 -25.76 -22.42
C PHE A 97 27.97 -26.57 -21.15
N PHE A 98 28.37 -25.91 -20.07
CA PHE A 98 28.49 -26.52 -18.75
C PHE A 98 27.08 -27.01 -18.44
N PRO A 99 26.80 -28.33 -18.52
CA PRO A 99 25.48 -28.83 -18.21
C PRO A 99 25.29 -28.53 -16.73
N GLY A 100 24.35 -27.63 -16.43
CA GLY A 100 24.17 -27.04 -15.10
C GLY A 100 24.36 -28.09 -14.01
N THR A 101 25.54 -28.04 -13.38
CA THR A 101 25.86 -28.92 -12.27
C THR A 101 24.75 -28.76 -11.24
N ARG A 102 24.42 -29.82 -10.50
CA ARG A 102 23.36 -29.75 -9.47
C ARG A 102 23.59 -28.62 -8.45
N GLU A 103 24.81 -28.09 -8.36
CA GLU A 103 25.17 -26.90 -7.60
C GLU A 103 24.70 -25.59 -8.23
N GLY A 104 24.79 -25.42 -9.57
CA GLY A 104 24.19 -24.27 -10.28
C GLY A 104 22.67 -24.20 -10.12
N ARG A 105 21.99 -25.33 -9.90
CA ARG A 105 20.54 -25.36 -9.64
C ARG A 105 20.16 -24.92 -8.22
N LYS A 106 21.09 -25.01 -7.25
CA LYS A 106 20.88 -24.51 -5.87
C LYS A 106 21.11 -23.00 -5.75
N LEU A 107 21.87 -22.39 -6.66
CA LEU A 107 22.09 -20.94 -6.70
C LEU A 107 20.88 -20.15 -7.23
N ASN A 108 20.00 -20.77 -8.01
CA ASN A 108 18.90 -20.05 -8.65
C ASN A 108 17.75 -19.67 -7.69
N ILE A 109 17.49 -20.45 -6.63
CA ILE A 109 16.37 -20.15 -5.72
C ILE A 109 16.59 -18.80 -4.99
N ARG A 110 17.85 -18.47 -4.64
CA ARG A 110 18.18 -17.20 -3.97
C ARG A 110 17.97 -16.00 -4.89
N GLU A 111 18.56 -16.05 -6.07
CA GLU A 111 18.44 -14.99 -7.07
C GLU A 111 16.98 -14.80 -7.49
N GLN A 112 16.22 -15.90 -7.54
CA GLN A 112 14.78 -15.86 -7.79
C GLN A 112 14.01 -15.18 -6.65
N TRP A 113 14.33 -15.41 -5.36
CA TRP A 113 13.70 -14.70 -4.25
C TRP A 113 14.08 -13.22 -4.21
N GLU A 114 15.36 -12.89 -4.37
CA GLU A 114 15.83 -11.50 -4.43
C GLU A 114 15.13 -10.75 -5.57
N THR A 115 15.03 -11.36 -6.75
CA THR A 115 14.29 -10.81 -7.90
C THR A 115 12.80 -10.64 -7.59
N THR A 116 12.19 -11.66 -6.98
CA THR A 116 10.76 -11.63 -6.62
C THR A 116 10.48 -10.50 -5.63
N TYR A 117 11.28 -10.35 -4.58
CA TYR A 117 11.11 -9.28 -3.59
C TYR A 117 11.40 -7.89 -4.17
N ALA A 118 12.45 -7.77 -4.99
CA ALA A 118 12.80 -6.53 -5.67
C ALA A 118 11.65 -6.01 -6.57
N MET A 119 10.85 -6.91 -7.14
CA MET A 119 9.66 -6.53 -7.92
C MET A 119 8.39 -6.39 -7.08
N ALA A 120 8.15 -7.31 -6.14
CA ALA A 120 6.92 -7.36 -5.37
C ALA A 120 6.80 -6.18 -4.38
N VAL A 121 7.89 -5.81 -3.70
CA VAL A 121 7.85 -4.76 -2.69
C VAL A 121 7.44 -3.41 -3.30
N PRO A 122 8.12 -2.87 -4.34
CA PRO A 122 7.70 -1.61 -4.96
C PRO A 122 6.26 -1.64 -5.48
N LEU A 123 5.85 -2.77 -6.06
CA LEU A 123 4.48 -2.95 -6.54
C LEU A 123 3.46 -2.84 -5.40
N THR A 124 3.69 -3.53 -4.27
CA THR A 124 2.80 -3.44 -3.11
C THR A 124 2.78 -2.03 -2.50
N GLN A 125 3.90 -1.30 -2.55
CA GLN A 125 3.94 0.09 -2.11
C GLN A 125 3.10 1.00 -3.01
N MET A 126 3.25 0.89 -4.34
CA MET A 126 2.46 1.68 -5.28
C MET A 126 0.96 1.38 -5.14
N LEU A 127 0.58 0.10 -5.07
CA LEU A 127 -0.80 -0.31 -4.86
C LEU A 127 -1.34 0.18 -3.51
N GLY A 128 -0.56 0.09 -2.44
CA GLY A 128 -0.94 0.60 -1.13
C GLY A 128 -1.17 2.11 -1.12
N LEU A 129 -0.30 2.88 -1.77
CA LEU A 129 -0.44 4.34 -1.91
C LEU A 129 -1.69 4.72 -2.71
N LEU A 130 -1.89 4.06 -3.86
CA LEU A 130 -3.08 4.27 -4.70
C LEU A 130 -4.36 3.91 -3.96
N ALA A 131 -4.37 2.83 -3.19
CA ALA A 131 -5.51 2.40 -2.39
C ALA A 131 -5.84 3.39 -1.26
N ALA A 132 -4.82 3.84 -0.51
CA ALA A 132 -4.99 4.81 0.56
C ALA A 132 -5.46 6.17 0.01
N GLY A 133 -4.86 6.64 -1.08
CA GLY A 133 -5.25 7.88 -1.75
C GLY A 133 -6.68 7.84 -2.28
N SER A 134 -7.04 6.78 -3.02
CA SER A 134 -8.40 6.60 -3.53
C SER A 134 -9.43 6.48 -2.41
N MET A 135 -9.10 5.79 -1.30
CA MET A 135 -9.96 5.73 -0.13
C MET A 135 -10.21 7.12 0.49
N ALA A 136 -9.17 7.94 0.61
CA ALA A 136 -9.31 9.31 1.12
C ALA A 136 -10.22 10.15 0.23
N ILE A 137 -10.07 10.05 -1.09
CA ILE A 137 -10.93 10.73 -2.07
C ILE A 137 -12.38 10.26 -1.93
N LEU A 138 -12.63 8.95 -1.85
CA LEU A 138 -13.99 8.42 -1.68
C LEU A 138 -14.65 8.89 -0.39
N VAL A 139 -13.93 8.91 0.73
CA VAL A 139 -14.47 9.41 2.00
C VAL A 139 -14.79 10.90 1.90
N PHE A 140 -13.94 11.68 1.21
CA PHE A 140 -14.20 13.10 0.96
C PHE A 140 -15.44 13.33 0.08
N ILE A 141 -15.57 12.60 -1.04
CA ILE A 141 -16.75 12.67 -1.90
C ILE A 141 -18.01 12.26 -1.13
N SER A 142 -17.94 11.20 -0.31
CA SER A 142 -19.05 10.78 0.56
C SER A 142 -19.48 11.89 1.49
N LEU A 143 -18.51 12.57 2.11
CA LEU A 143 -18.79 13.67 3.02
C LEU A 143 -19.48 14.82 2.29
N LEU A 144 -19.04 15.17 1.08
CA LEU A 144 -19.70 16.18 0.25
C LEU A 144 -21.14 15.81 -0.09
N VAL A 145 -21.39 14.56 -0.50
CA VAL A 145 -22.75 14.08 -0.80
C VAL A 145 -23.65 14.15 0.44
N ILE A 146 -23.14 13.71 1.60
CA ILE A 146 -23.89 13.74 2.87
C ILE A 146 -24.17 15.19 3.32
N LEU A 147 -23.21 16.11 3.12
CA LEU A 147 -23.39 17.54 3.41
C LEU A 147 -24.46 18.16 2.51
N ILE A 148 -24.42 17.89 1.21
CA ILE A 148 -25.42 18.40 0.25
C ILE A 148 -26.81 17.84 0.57
N ALA A 149 -26.91 16.56 0.95
CA ALA A 149 -28.16 15.92 1.32
C ALA A 149 -28.68 16.33 2.71
N GLN A 150 -27.93 17.15 3.47
CA GLN A 150 -28.24 17.55 4.85
C GLN A 150 -28.60 16.35 5.76
N ALA A 151 -27.99 15.19 5.50
CA ALA A 151 -28.40 13.95 6.15
C ALA A 151 -27.89 13.87 7.61
N PRO A 152 -28.69 13.33 8.54
CA PRO A 152 -28.25 13.08 9.91
C PRO A 152 -27.18 11.98 9.89
N GLY A 153 -25.92 12.38 10.14
CA GLY A 153 -24.76 11.48 10.01
C GLY A 153 -23.44 12.19 9.73
N VAL A 154 -23.48 13.47 9.32
CA VAL A 154 -22.30 14.30 9.00
C VAL A 154 -21.22 14.22 10.09
N ALA A 155 -21.59 14.35 11.37
CA ALA A 155 -20.63 14.35 12.48
C ALA A 155 -19.80 13.04 12.53
N GLN A 156 -20.43 11.90 12.26
CA GLN A 156 -19.75 10.61 12.26
C GLN A 156 -18.87 10.45 11.02
N THR A 157 -19.32 10.94 9.86
CA THR A 157 -18.51 10.97 8.63
C THR A 157 -17.28 11.88 8.77
N ILE A 158 -17.40 13.03 9.44
CA ILE A 158 -16.25 13.91 9.76
C ILE A 158 -15.25 13.18 10.67
N ARG A 159 -15.72 12.44 11.66
CA ARG A 159 -14.84 11.61 12.51
C ARG A 159 -14.11 10.56 11.68
N ALA A 160 -14.80 9.89 10.76
CA ALA A 160 -14.17 8.95 9.84
C ALA A 160 -13.13 9.64 8.94
N LEU A 161 -13.43 10.83 8.41
CA LEU A 161 -12.49 11.63 7.62
C LEU A 161 -11.21 11.92 8.40
N LYS A 162 -11.29 12.32 9.67
CA LYS A 162 -10.09 12.57 10.50
C LYS A 162 -9.19 11.33 10.58
N TRP A 163 -9.79 10.14 10.76
CA TRP A 163 -9.03 8.88 10.78
C TRP A 163 -8.45 8.52 9.41
N THR A 164 -9.18 8.76 8.32
CA THR A 164 -8.66 8.53 6.96
C THR A 164 -7.54 9.49 6.59
N VAL A 165 -7.62 10.75 7.01
CA VAL A 165 -6.52 11.73 6.82
C VAL A 165 -5.30 11.31 7.65
N LEU A 166 -5.50 10.83 8.87
CA LEU A 166 -4.41 10.29 9.69
C LEU A 166 -3.76 9.06 9.04
N LEU A 167 -4.58 8.14 8.50
CA LEU A 167 -4.11 6.99 7.73
C LEU A 167 -3.28 7.44 6.52
N LEU A 168 -3.80 8.39 5.74
CA LEU A 168 -3.13 8.93 4.56
C LEU A 168 -1.79 9.57 4.96
N PHE A 169 -1.77 10.35 6.03
CA PHE A 169 -0.55 10.96 6.56
C PHE A 169 0.50 9.88 6.92
N ILE A 170 0.09 8.79 7.55
CA ILE A 170 0.99 7.69 7.95
C ILE A 170 1.51 6.90 6.72
N VAL A 171 0.69 6.75 5.69
CA VAL A 171 1.03 5.98 4.48
C VAL A 171 1.90 6.77 3.51
N ILE A 172 1.79 8.11 3.47
CA ILE A 172 2.58 8.96 2.57
C ILE A 172 4.09 8.90 2.92
N PRO A 173 4.98 8.67 1.92
CA PRO A 173 6.42 8.69 2.12
C PRO A 173 6.97 10.13 2.19
N TRP A 174 6.89 10.76 3.36
CA TRP A 174 7.38 12.13 3.61
C TRP A 174 8.86 12.34 3.30
N GLN A 175 9.65 11.26 3.28
CA GLN A 175 11.07 11.30 2.90
C GLN A 175 11.34 11.98 1.55
N TYR A 176 10.42 11.88 0.59
CA TYR A 176 10.59 12.48 -0.74
C TYR A 176 10.23 13.98 -0.78
N LEU A 177 9.61 14.52 0.27
CA LEU A 177 9.06 15.88 0.30
C LEU A 177 9.97 16.91 1.00
N GLY A 178 11.17 16.55 1.48
CA GLY A 178 12.13 17.55 1.97
C GLY A 178 13.01 17.13 3.14
N ASN A 179 13.82 16.06 2.98
CA ASN A 179 14.73 15.53 4.01
C ASN A 179 14.08 15.34 5.39
N ILE A 180 12.77 15.07 5.39
CA ILE A 180 11.99 14.88 6.60
C ILE A 180 12.33 13.47 7.13
N PRO A 181 12.66 13.32 8.42
CA PRO A 181 13.05 12.01 8.98
C PRO A 181 11.88 11.03 9.13
N PHE A 182 10.66 11.46 8.83
CA PHE A 182 9.47 10.62 8.88
C PHE A 182 9.40 9.73 7.64
N ARG A 183 9.58 8.43 7.84
CA ARG A 183 9.45 7.45 6.77
C ARG A 183 8.06 6.81 6.85
N SER A 184 7.48 6.49 5.69
CA SER A 184 6.14 5.88 5.63
C SER A 184 6.12 4.47 6.20
N VAL A 185 4.89 3.99 6.46
CA VAL A 185 4.61 2.59 6.81
C VAL A 185 4.92 1.62 5.67
N LEU A 186 4.79 2.05 4.42
CA LEU A 186 5.13 1.22 3.27
C LEU A 186 6.65 1.22 3.07
N TYR A 187 7.28 0.04 3.10
CA TYR A 187 8.74 -0.09 3.11
C TYR A 187 9.33 -0.16 1.71
N GLY A 188 10.40 0.60 1.47
CA GLY A 188 11.23 0.42 0.29
C GLY A 188 12.10 -0.83 0.44
N TYR A 189 12.27 -1.58 -0.64
CA TYR A 189 13.10 -2.79 -0.67
C TYR A 189 14.54 -2.52 -0.22
N ASP A 190 15.17 -1.47 -0.75
CA ASP A 190 16.55 -1.08 -0.42
C ASP A 190 16.73 -0.77 1.07
N GLU A 191 15.70 -0.18 1.67
CA GLU A 191 15.74 0.18 3.07
C GLU A 191 15.61 -1.05 3.98
N MET A 192 14.72 -1.97 3.62
CA MET A 192 14.58 -3.25 4.31
C MET A 192 15.90 -4.02 4.25
N LEU A 193 16.52 -4.13 3.06
CA LEU A 193 17.83 -4.78 2.91
C LEU A 193 18.92 -4.10 3.75
N ARG A 194 18.97 -2.77 3.76
CA ARG A 194 19.98 -2.01 4.52
C ARG A 194 19.83 -2.19 6.04
N MET A 195 18.61 -2.36 6.55
CA MET A 195 18.36 -2.55 7.98
C MET A 195 18.48 -4.00 8.43
N VAL A 196 18.06 -4.95 7.58
CA VAL A 196 18.08 -6.39 7.90
C VAL A 196 19.45 -7.00 7.65
N GLY A 197 20.18 -6.54 6.63
CA GLY A 197 21.48 -7.08 6.22
C GLY A 197 22.48 -7.25 7.37
N PRO A 198 22.77 -6.20 8.16
CA PRO A 198 23.72 -6.30 9.29
C PRO A 198 23.27 -7.31 10.36
N HIS A 199 21.96 -7.43 10.59
CA HIS A 199 21.41 -8.35 11.59
C HIS A 199 21.54 -9.82 11.15
N VAL A 200 21.36 -10.07 9.86
CA VAL A 200 21.47 -11.41 9.27
C VAL A 200 22.91 -11.89 9.16
N VAL A 201 23.86 -10.98 8.92
CA VAL A 201 25.30 -11.30 8.85
C VAL A 201 25.90 -11.54 10.25
N GLY A 202 25.15 -11.26 11.32
CA GLY A 202 25.63 -11.39 12.70
C GLY A 202 26.62 -10.29 13.08
N GLU A 203 26.63 -9.17 12.36
CA GLU A 203 27.37 -7.99 12.80
C GLU A 203 26.73 -7.44 14.08
N LYS A 204 27.57 -7.01 15.02
CA LYS A 204 27.12 -6.42 16.28
C LYS A 204 26.38 -5.11 15.99
N THR A 205 25.07 -5.21 15.80
CA THR A 205 24.16 -4.08 15.64
C THR A 205 23.83 -3.48 17.00
N TYR A 206 23.75 -2.15 17.07
CA TYR A 206 23.35 -1.47 18.29
C TYR A 206 21.89 -1.83 18.63
N PRO A 207 21.53 -2.10 19.89
CA PRO A 207 20.17 -2.50 20.28
C PRO A 207 19.12 -1.45 19.89
N TYR A 208 19.51 -0.18 19.88
CA TYR A 208 18.65 0.92 19.43
C TYR A 208 18.24 0.80 17.96
N GLN A 209 19.13 0.37 17.07
CA GLN A 209 18.81 0.16 15.66
C GLN A 209 17.83 -1.01 15.49
N THR A 210 18.04 -2.09 16.21
CA THR A 210 17.11 -3.24 16.23
C THR A 210 15.72 -2.81 16.72
N LEU A 211 15.66 -2.02 17.79
CA LEU A 211 14.39 -1.50 18.31
C LEU A 211 13.68 -0.61 17.28
N LEU A 212 14.40 0.30 16.62
CA LEU A 212 13.84 1.14 15.56
C LEU A 212 13.32 0.31 14.37
N THR A 213 14.06 -0.75 14.00
CA THR A 213 13.62 -1.73 13.00
C THR A 213 12.31 -2.37 13.46
N TYR A 214 12.20 -2.91 14.67
CA TYR A 214 10.95 -3.53 15.15
C TYR A 214 9.77 -2.57 15.25
N LEU A 215 9.98 -1.39 15.85
CA LEU A 215 8.98 -0.32 15.88
C LEU A 215 8.48 -0.04 14.48
N ARG A 216 9.39 -0.04 13.52
CA ARG A 216 9.05 0.32 12.17
C ARG A 216 8.38 -0.78 11.37
N PHE A 217 8.89 -2.00 11.40
CA PHE A 217 8.44 -3.08 10.54
C PHE A 217 7.27 -3.89 11.12
N VAL A 218 7.03 -3.78 12.43
CA VAL A 218 5.97 -4.51 13.12
C VAL A 218 4.92 -3.55 13.68
N ILE A 219 5.35 -2.55 14.45
CA ILE A 219 4.40 -1.70 15.20
C ILE A 219 3.66 -0.75 14.26
N TRP A 220 4.34 -0.10 13.31
CA TRP A 220 3.68 0.82 12.38
C TRP A 220 2.59 0.19 11.48
N PRO A 221 2.78 -1.00 10.86
CA PRO A 221 1.74 -1.70 10.13
C PRO A 221 0.55 -2.08 11.00
N VAL A 222 0.81 -2.55 12.22
CA VAL A 222 -0.27 -2.89 13.16
C VAL A 222 -1.09 -1.64 13.50
N ILE A 223 -0.43 -0.51 13.76
CA ILE A 223 -1.10 0.78 13.99
C ILE A 223 -1.92 1.19 12.76
N SER A 224 -1.37 1.08 11.56
CA SER A 224 -2.09 1.47 10.33
C SER A 224 -3.32 0.58 10.09
N LEU A 225 -3.24 -0.72 10.39
CA LEU A 225 -4.37 -1.64 10.35
C LEU A 225 -5.46 -1.27 11.37
N ILE A 226 -5.09 -0.92 12.61
CA ILE A 226 -6.04 -0.49 13.63
C ILE A 226 -6.75 0.80 13.20
N ILE A 227 -6.01 1.76 12.63
CA ILE A 227 -6.57 3.00 12.11
C ILE A 227 -7.51 2.72 10.92
N LEU A 228 -7.12 1.83 10.01
CA LEU A 228 -7.92 1.43 8.86
C LEU A 228 -9.25 0.79 9.28
N LEU A 229 -9.21 -0.11 10.27
CA LEU A 229 -10.40 -0.75 10.84
C LEU A 229 -11.29 0.29 11.51
N THR A 230 -10.71 1.15 12.34
CA THR A 230 -11.45 2.23 13.04
C THR A 230 -12.11 3.19 12.05
N ALA A 231 -11.38 3.65 11.03
CA ALA A 231 -11.91 4.50 9.97
C ALA A 231 -13.09 3.81 9.26
N SER A 232 -12.96 2.51 9.02
CA SER A 232 -13.98 1.71 8.34
C SER A 232 -15.26 1.53 9.16
N GLU A 233 -15.14 1.30 10.46
CA GLU A 233 -16.29 1.20 11.36
C GLU A 233 -17.01 2.55 11.49
N LYS A 234 -16.27 3.63 11.75
CA LYS A 234 -16.86 4.97 11.91
C LYS A 234 -17.59 5.41 10.64
N PHE A 235 -17.01 5.13 9.47
CA PHE A 235 -17.67 5.39 8.19
C PHE A 235 -18.95 4.59 8.03
N ARG A 236 -18.91 3.27 8.31
CA ARG A 236 -20.11 2.41 8.23
C ARG A 236 -21.22 2.92 9.15
N SER A 237 -20.89 3.34 10.38
CA SER A 237 -21.88 3.93 11.29
C SER A 237 -22.50 5.21 10.72
N GLY A 238 -21.69 6.10 10.11
CA GLY A 238 -22.18 7.33 9.50
C GLY A 238 -23.13 7.05 8.32
N LEU A 239 -22.78 6.07 7.48
CA LEU A 239 -23.57 5.68 6.33
C LEU A 239 -24.89 5.00 6.75
N MET A 240 -24.87 4.18 7.80
CA MET A 240 -26.07 3.53 8.32
C MET A 240 -27.07 4.55 8.89
N LEU A 241 -26.59 5.59 9.57
CA LEU A 241 -27.44 6.70 10.06
C LEU A 241 -28.05 7.50 8.90
N ALA A 242 -27.24 7.81 7.89
CA ALA A 242 -27.70 8.55 6.71
C ALA A 242 -28.79 7.79 5.92
N ILE A 243 -28.69 6.46 5.82
CA ILE A 243 -29.69 5.63 5.12
C ILE A 243 -30.91 5.32 6.00
N GLY A 244 -30.74 5.13 7.31
CA GLY A 244 -31.81 4.67 8.20
C GLY A 244 -32.91 5.71 8.45
N HIS A 245 -32.56 7.00 8.46
CA HIS A 245 -33.48 8.08 8.82
C HIS A 245 -34.67 8.29 7.86
N PRO A 246 -34.52 8.27 6.52
CA PRO A 246 -35.66 8.46 5.60
C PRO A 246 -36.64 7.26 5.58
N LEU A 247 -36.18 6.05 5.91
CA LEU A 247 -37.08 4.89 5.98
C LEU A 247 -37.96 4.93 7.22
N GLN A 248 -37.44 5.44 8.34
CA GLN A 248 -38.25 5.59 9.55
C GLN A 248 -39.33 6.65 9.38
N SER A 249 -39.06 7.78 8.70
CA SER A 249 -40.09 8.78 8.41
C SER A 249 -41.13 8.30 7.38
N MET A 250 -40.75 7.46 6.41
CA MET A 250 -41.72 6.81 5.50
C MET A 250 -42.57 5.74 6.20
N ILE A 251 -42.00 4.98 7.14
CA ILE A 251 -42.75 3.96 7.90
C ILE A 251 -43.62 4.62 8.98
N GLN A 252 -43.19 5.72 9.58
CA GLN A 252 -43.95 6.49 10.56
C GLN A 252 -44.95 7.49 9.95
N GLY A 253 -44.91 7.75 8.64
CA GLY A 253 -45.97 8.45 7.92
C GLY A 253 -46.88 7.43 7.22
N ARG A 254 -47.94 6.92 7.84
CA ARG A 254 -49.23 7.64 7.92
C ARG A 254 -50.17 7.03 8.97
N PRO A 255 -49.93 7.20 10.29
CA PRO A 255 -50.95 6.96 11.31
C PRO A 255 -51.91 8.15 11.30
N GLY A 256 -52.79 8.18 10.30
CA GLY A 256 -53.63 9.36 10.08
C GLY A 256 -54.43 9.29 8.79
N GLY A 257 -54.92 8.10 8.43
CA GLY A 257 -56.25 8.05 7.88
C GLY A 257 -57.17 8.63 8.95
N ALA A 258 -57.39 9.94 8.91
CA ALA A 258 -58.52 10.55 9.55
C ALA A 258 -59.74 9.82 8.98
N GLN A 259 -60.26 8.84 9.74
CA GLN A 259 -61.67 8.49 9.65
C GLN A 259 -62.38 9.83 9.78
N ARG A 260 -62.86 10.37 8.65
CA ARG A 260 -63.80 11.48 8.66
C ARG A 260 -64.92 11.06 9.60
N PRO A 261 -65.16 11.75 10.73
CA PRO A 261 -66.37 11.51 11.50
C PRO A 261 -67.54 11.80 10.56
N MET A 262 -68.39 10.80 10.34
CA MET A 262 -69.63 10.95 9.60
C MET A 262 -70.47 12.04 10.29
N PRO A 263 -70.85 13.12 9.60
CA PRO A 263 -71.70 14.15 10.18
C PRO A 263 -73.14 13.64 10.19
N GLY A 264 -73.79 13.72 11.35
CA GLY A 264 -75.26 13.73 11.43
C GLY A 264 -75.90 12.45 11.93
N ALA A 265 -75.95 12.28 13.25
CA ALA A 265 -77.03 11.54 13.90
C ALA A 265 -77.74 12.52 14.85
N ASP A 266 -78.64 13.32 14.28
CA ASP A 266 -79.58 14.19 14.99
C ASP A 266 -80.49 13.34 15.88
N LYS A 267 -80.34 13.45 17.20
CA LYS A 267 -81.30 12.92 18.17
C LYS A 267 -82.27 14.04 18.56
N LYS A 268 -83.47 14.00 18.00
CA LYS A 268 -84.65 14.72 18.49
C LYS A 268 -85.01 14.18 19.88
N ILE A 269 -85.12 15.07 20.87
CA ILE A 269 -85.78 14.80 22.15
C ILE A 269 -87.03 15.68 22.17
N LEU A 270 -88.17 15.00 22.37
CA LEU A 270 -89.50 15.57 22.61
C LEU A 270 -89.56 16.30 23.96
#